data_AF-A0A2P4SGZ8-F1
#
_entry.id   AF-A0A2P4SGZ8-F1
#
_cell.length_a   1.000
_cell.length_b   1.000
_cell.length_c   1.000
_cell.angle_alpha   90.00
_cell.angle_beta   90.00
_cell.angle_gamma   90.00
#
_symmetry.space_group_name_H-M   'P 1'
#
loop_
_entity.id
_entity.type
_entity.pdbx_description
1 polymer ?
#
loop_
_entity_poly.entity_id
_entity_poly.type
_entity_poly.pdbx_seq_one_letter_code
_entity_poly.pdbx_strand_id
1 'polypeptide(L)'
;MLFFFIVQLLYSRGLLIELLIKSNVSRYAEFKNATRILAFREGKVEQVPCSRADVFNSRQLAMVEKRMLMKFLTFCLEYEQHPDEYQDYKNSTFAQFLKTRKLTPSLQHFILHSIAMVSEKDCNTLEGLQATRKFLQCLGRYGNTPFLFPLYGQGEIPQCFC
;
A
#
# COMPACT_ATOMS: atom_id res chain seq x y z
N MET A 1 -12.83 -19.93 -18.13
CA MET A 1 -12.06 -19.62 -16.90
C MET A 1 -10.68 -19.17 -17.34
N LEU A 2 -10.38 -17.87 -17.29
CA LEU A 2 -9.05 -17.35 -17.63
C LEU A 2 -8.09 -17.74 -16.51
N PHE A 3 -7.12 -18.63 -16.82
CA PHE A 3 -6.04 -18.99 -15.90
C PHE A 3 -4.91 -17.97 -16.04
N PHE A 4 -4.53 -17.33 -14.93
CA PHE A 4 -3.38 -16.41 -14.89
C PHE A 4 -2.16 -17.13 -14.34
N PHE A 5 -1.06 -17.16 -15.09
CA PHE A 5 0.21 -17.73 -14.63
C PHE A 5 0.92 -16.81 -13.62
N ILE A 6 0.63 -15.51 -13.64
CA ILE A 6 1.15 -14.50 -12.71
C ILE A 6 0.01 -13.58 -12.30
N VAL A 7 -0.25 -13.46 -11.00
CA VAL A 7 -1.22 -12.51 -10.44
C VAL A 7 -0.46 -11.31 -9.89
N GLN A 8 -0.53 -10.20 -10.61
CA GLN A 8 0.03 -8.92 -10.18
C GLN A 8 -1.07 -7.88 -10.12
N LEU A 9 -1.05 -7.02 -9.10
CA LEU A 9 -1.90 -5.84 -9.01
C LEU A 9 -1.12 -4.61 -9.51
N LEU A 10 -1.82 -3.71 -10.18
CA LEU A 10 -1.24 -2.47 -10.69
C LEU A 10 -1.51 -1.34 -9.71
N TYR A 11 -0.47 -0.64 -9.25
CA TYR A 11 -0.67 0.59 -8.49
C TYR A 11 -1.31 1.66 -9.37
N SER A 12 -2.28 2.39 -8.84
CA SER A 12 -2.94 3.50 -9.52
C SER A 12 -1.94 4.59 -9.93
N ARG A 13 -0.85 4.77 -9.17
CA ARG A 13 0.33 5.58 -9.55
C ARG A 13 1.56 4.68 -9.63
N GLY A 14 2.15 4.61 -10.81
CA GLY A 14 3.36 3.85 -11.05
C GLY A 14 3.76 3.92 -12.52
N LEU A 15 5.00 3.51 -12.80
CA LEU A 15 5.61 3.63 -14.12
C LEU A 15 4.75 3.00 -15.22
N LEU A 16 4.18 1.82 -14.99
CA LEU A 16 3.36 1.13 -15.98
C LEU A 16 2.04 1.86 -16.29
N ILE A 17 1.28 2.27 -15.27
CA ILE A 17 0.04 3.04 -15.50
C ILE A 17 0.34 4.39 -16.15
N GLU A 18 1.41 5.07 -15.74
CA GLU A 18 1.83 6.33 -16.38
C GLU A 18 2.26 6.12 -17.83
N LEU A 19 2.97 5.04 -18.14
CA LEU A 19 3.38 4.70 -19.50
C LEU A 19 2.16 4.42 -20.38
N LEU A 20 1.22 3.59 -19.92
CA LEU A 20 -0.02 3.27 -20.64
C LEU A 20 -0.84 4.53 -20.98
N ILE A 21 -0.90 5.48 -20.05
CA ILE A 21 -1.59 6.76 -20.28
C ILE A 21 -0.80 7.62 -21.27
N LYS A 22 0.52 7.78 -21.09
CA LYS A 22 1.37 8.62 -21.94
C LYS A 22 1.45 8.12 -23.37
N SER A 23 1.45 6.81 -23.59
CA SER A 23 1.47 6.20 -24.93
C SER A 23 0.09 6.09 -25.58
N ASN A 24 -0.99 6.50 -24.91
CA ASN A 24 -2.39 6.25 -25.30
C ASN A 24 -2.77 4.76 -25.44
N VAL A 25 -1.89 3.83 -25.03
CA VAL A 25 -2.14 2.38 -25.05
C VAL A 25 -3.26 1.99 -24.07
N SER A 26 -3.54 2.82 -23.05
CA SER A 26 -4.66 2.63 -22.12
C SER A 26 -6.03 2.55 -22.79
N ARG A 27 -6.17 2.90 -24.08
CA ARG A 27 -7.41 2.76 -24.85
C ARG A 27 -7.72 1.32 -25.24
N TYR A 28 -6.72 0.43 -25.20
CA TYR A 28 -6.84 -0.97 -25.60
C TYR A 28 -7.09 -1.93 -24.42
N ALA A 29 -7.08 -1.42 -23.19
CA ALA A 29 -7.31 -2.22 -21.99
C ALA A 29 -8.31 -1.53 -21.05
N GLU A 30 -9.20 -2.31 -20.46
CA GLU A 30 -10.09 -1.85 -19.40
C GLU A 30 -9.59 -2.31 -18.03
N PHE A 31 -9.77 -1.45 -17.02
CA PHE A 31 -9.31 -1.72 -15.66
C PHE A 31 -10.47 -1.71 -14.68
N LYS A 32 -10.45 -2.64 -13.73
CA LYS A 32 -11.31 -2.65 -12.55
C LYS A 32 -10.51 -2.31 -11.30
N ASN A 33 -11.13 -1.56 -10.41
CA ASN A 33 -10.57 -1.25 -9.11
C ASN A 33 -10.62 -2.48 -8.20
N ALA A 34 -9.55 -2.71 -7.43
CA ALA A 34 -9.67 -3.55 -6.25
C ALA A 34 -10.56 -2.84 -5.22
N THR A 35 -11.55 -3.53 -4.66
CA THR A 35 -12.54 -2.89 -3.78
C THR A 35 -12.16 -2.98 -2.31
N ARG A 36 -11.42 -4.01 -1.91
CA ARG A 36 -11.05 -4.27 -0.51
C ARG A 36 -9.63 -4.79 -0.42
N ILE A 37 -8.92 -4.34 0.61
CA ILE A 37 -7.66 -4.92 1.04
C ILE A 37 -7.96 -5.70 2.32
N LEU A 38 -7.48 -6.93 2.39
CA LEU A 38 -7.75 -7.84 3.48
C LEU A 38 -6.43 -8.22 4.15
N ALA A 39 -6.41 -8.21 5.48
CA ALA A 39 -5.34 -8.73 6.30
C ALA A 39 -5.80 -10.03 6.96
N PHE A 40 -4.90 -10.99 7.08
CA PHE A 40 -5.16 -12.22 7.82
C PHE A 40 -4.46 -12.15 9.17
N ARG A 41 -5.23 -12.24 10.25
CA ARG A 41 -4.70 -12.20 11.60
C ARG A 41 -5.51 -13.09 12.53
N GLU A 42 -4.82 -13.88 13.36
CA GLU A 42 -5.45 -14.71 14.41
C GLU A 42 -6.59 -15.60 13.88
N GLY A 43 -6.42 -16.15 12.66
CA GLY A 43 -7.43 -16.99 12.03
C GLY A 43 -8.60 -16.24 11.39
N LYS A 44 -8.61 -14.90 11.43
CA LYS A 44 -9.67 -14.05 10.88
C LYS A 44 -9.17 -13.22 9.70
N VAL A 45 -10.03 -13.06 8.72
CA VAL A 45 -9.83 -12.15 7.59
C VAL A 45 -10.49 -10.82 7.93
N GLU A 46 -9.71 -9.75 7.95
CA GLU A 46 -10.14 -8.42 8.35
C GLU A 46 -9.90 -7.40 7.24
N GLN A 47 -10.82 -6.44 7.09
CA GLN A 47 -10.65 -5.39 6.09
C GLN A 47 -9.72 -4.30 6.60
N VAL A 48 -8.69 -4.01 5.80
CA VAL A 48 -7.72 -2.96 6.10
C VAL A 48 -8.34 -1.60 5.77
N PRO A 49 -8.33 -0.63 6.71
CA PRO A 49 -8.88 0.69 6.45
C PRO A 49 -8.00 1.44 5.44
N CYS A 50 -8.60 1.91 4.35
CA CYS A 50 -7.89 2.54 3.22
C CYS A 50 -8.18 4.04 3.10
N SER A 51 -8.96 4.61 4.01
CA SER A 51 -9.26 6.04 4.04
C SER A 51 -9.39 6.54 5.48
N ARG A 52 -9.36 7.86 5.67
CA ARG A 52 -9.62 8.46 7.00
C ARG A 52 -10.98 8.05 7.54
N ALA A 53 -11.98 7.97 6.68
CA ALA A 53 -13.32 7.51 7.02
C ALA A 53 -13.32 6.03 7.46
N ASP A 54 -12.57 5.17 6.78
CA ASP A 54 -12.46 3.75 7.16
C ASP A 54 -11.74 3.58 8.50
N VAL A 55 -10.66 4.34 8.73
CA VAL A 55 -9.97 4.34 10.03
C VAL A 55 -10.93 4.79 11.12
N PHE A 56 -11.71 5.85 10.88
CA PHE A 56 -12.69 6.36 11.84
C PHE A 56 -13.80 5.34 12.12
N ASN A 57 -14.33 4.67 11.10
CA ASN A 57 -15.43 3.71 11.21
C ASN A 57 -14.98 2.31 11.66
N SER A 58 -13.68 2.01 11.66
CA SER A 58 -13.16 0.70 12.05
C SER A 58 -13.54 0.35 13.49
N ARG A 59 -14.12 -0.82 13.70
CA ARG A 59 -14.44 -1.37 15.03
C ARG A 59 -13.29 -2.17 15.65
N GLN A 60 -12.28 -2.49 14.84
CA GLN A 60 -11.13 -3.31 15.24
C GLN A 60 -10.03 -2.50 15.92
N LEU A 61 -9.99 -1.19 15.68
CA LEU A 61 -8.99 -0.28 16.24
C LEU A 61 -9.59 0.53 17.39
N ALA A 62 -8.89 0.57 18.52
CA ALA A 62 -9.24 1.47 19.60
C ALA A 62 -9.04 2.95 19.17
N MET A 63 -9.73 3.90 19.82
CA MET A 63 -9.59 5.33 19.49
C MET A 63 -8.14 5.82 19.57
N VAL A 64 -7.36 5.29 20.53
CA VAL A 64 -5.94 5.61 20.68
C VAL A 64 -5.13 5.08 19.50
N GLU A 65 -5.36 3.83 19.08
CA GLU A 65 -4.69 3.23 17.91
C GLU A 65 -5.01 3.97 16.61
N LYS A 66 -6.27 4.40 16.42
CA LYS A 66 -6.67 5.22 15.27
C LYS A 66 -5.86 6.52 15.19
N ARG A 67 -5.69 7.21 16.32
CA ARG A 67 -4.87 8.45 16.38
C ARG A 67 -3.41 8.18 16.06
N MET A 68 -2.85 7.08 16.61
CA MET A 68 -1.46 6.70 16.37
C MET A 68 -1.21 6.34 14.91
N LEU A 69 -2.11 5.55 14.31
CA LEU A 69 -2.05 5.20 12.90
C LEU A 69 -2.12 6.45 12.03
N MET A 70 -3.12 7.32 12.23
CA MET A 70 -3.24 8.55 11.46
C MET A 70 -2.01 9.46 11.57
N LYS A 71 -1.45 9.59 12.78
CA LYS A 71 -0.21 10.36 12.99
C LYS A 71 0.95 9.76 12.21
N PHE A 72 1.13 8.44 12.26
CA PHE A 72 2.21 7.77 11.55
C PHE A 72 2.04 7.82 10.03
N LEU A 73 0.83 7.61 9.50
CA LEU A 73 0.57 7.71 8.06
C LEU A 73 0.81 9.14 7.53
N THR A 74 0.49 10.15 8.33
CA THR A 74 0.78 11.55 7.98
C THR A 74 2.29 11.79 7.92
N PHE A 75 3.05 11.31 8.92
CA PHE A 75 4.50 11.31 8.88
C PHE A 75 5.04 10.60 7.63
N CYS A 76 4.53 9.43 7.26
CA CYS A 76 4.98 8.71 6.08
C CYS A 76 4.70 9.42 4.76
N LEU A 77 3.68 10.29 4.67
CA LEU A 77 3.46 11.08 3.46
C LEU A 77 4.53 12.17 3.25
N GLU A 78 5.07 12.68 4.35
CA GLU A 78 5.98 13.83 4.43
C GLU A 78 7.36 13.45 4.99
N TYR A 79 7.71 12.16 5.01
CA TYR A 79 8.88 11.67 5.73
C TYR A 79 10.18 12.35 5.27
N GLU A 80 10.29 12.72 3.99
CA GLU A 80 11.45 13.43 3.42
C GLU A 80 11.69 14.80 4.07
N GLN A 81 10.65 15.44 4.62
CA GLN A 81 10.74 16.71 5.32
C GLN A 81 11.21 16.54 6.77
N HIS A 82 11.26 15.30 7.27
CA HIS A 82 11.59 14.93 8.64
C HIS A 82 12.71 13.87 8.70
N PRO A 83 13.90 14.15 8.11
CA PRO A 83 15.02 13.21 8.11
C PRO A 83 15.44 12.79 9.52
N ASP A 84 15.41 13.73 10.47
CA ASP A 84 15.82 13.54 11.87
C ASP A 84 15.05 12.42 12.58
N GLU A 85 13.84 12.09 12.11
CA GLU A 85 13.02 11.07 12.75
C GLU A 85 13.36 9.63 12.34
N TYR A 86 14.10 9.41 11.25
CA TYR A 86 14.44 8.08 10.76
C TYR A 86 15.91 7.90 10.37
N GLN A 87 16.71 8.98 10.37
CA GLN A 87 18.11 8.98 9.96
C GLN A 87 18.93 7.90 10.71
N ASP A 88 18.76 7.81 12.02
CA ASP A 88 19.48 6.87 12.89
C ASP A 88 19.14 5.40 12.62
N TYR A 89 17.99 5.16 11.96
CA TYR A 89 17.45 3.83 11.67
C TYR A 89 17.58 3.46 10.18
N LYS A 90 18.32 4.24 9.38
CA LYS A 90 18.51 3.95 7.94
C LYS A 90 19.09 2.58 7.66
N ASN A 91 20.02 2.13 8.51
CA ASN A 91 20.68 0.83 8.39
C ASN A 91 19.91 -0.30 9.09
N SER A 92 18.83 0.03 9.81
CA SER A 92 17.95 -0.92 10.47
C SER A 92 16.84 -1.38 9.52
N THR A 93 16.21 -2.50 9.85
CA THR A 93 15.04 -2.96 9.10
C THR A 93 13.82 -2.08 9.40
N PHE A 94 12.91 -1.98 8.43
CA PHE A 94 11.68 -1.21 8.62
C PHE A 94 10.85 -1.72 9.81
N ALA A 95 10.86 -3.03 10.05
CA ALA A 95 10.21 -3.64 11.21
C ALA A 95 10.82 -3.19 12.54
N GLN A 96 12.15 -3.03 12.61
CA GLN A 96 12.81 -2.48 13.79
C GLN A 96 12.43 -1.01 13.99
N PHE A 97 12.43 -0.21 12.92
CA PHE A 97 11.99 1.18 12.98
C PHE A 97 10.55 1.31 13.50
N LEU A 98 9.62 0.49 13.01
CA LEU A 98 8.23 0.48 13.47
C LEU A 98 8.08 0.17 14.97
N LYS A 99 8.98 -0.62 15.55
CA LYS A 99 9.00 -0.91 17.00
C LYS A 99 9.45 0.30 17.83
N THR A 100 10.27 1.19 17.26
CA THR A 100 10.72 2.40 17.97
C THR A 100 9.66 3.50 17.93
N ARG A 101 8.87 3.53 16.86
CA ARG A 101 7.64 4.33 16.82
C ARG A 101 6.69 3.70 17.82
N LYS A 102 6.04 4.52 18.66
CA LYS A 102 5.19 4.08 19.80
C LYS A 102 3.93 3.29 19.39
N LEU A 103 3.92 2.57 18.26
CA LEU A 103 2.82 1.81 17.67
C LEU A 103 2.60 0.49 18.40
N THR A 104 1.35 0.05 18.49
CA THR A 104 1.01 -1.29 19.01
C THR A 104 1.47 -2.38 18.04
N PRO A 105 1.78 -3.60 18.50
CA PRO A 105 2.16 -4.72 17.61
C PRO A 105 1.14 -4.99 16.49
N SER A 106 -0.14 -4.79 16.81
CA SER A 106 -1.27 -4.80 15.87
C SER A 106 -1.03 -3.83 14.70
N LEU A 107 -0.80 -2.54 15.00
CA LEU A 107 -0.56 -1.52 13.99
C LEU A 107 0.73 -1.76 13.20
N GLN A 108 1.79 -2.22 13.85
CA GLN A 108 3.05 -2.56 13.19
C GLN A 108 2.82 -3.63 12.12
N HIS A 109 2.07 -4.69 12.47
CA HIS A 109 1.71 -5.76 11.53
C HIS A 109 0.89 -5.22 10.34
N PHE A 110 -0.13 -4.41 10.61
CA PHE A 110 -0.94 -3.77 9.55
C PHE A 110 -0.10 -2.90 8.62
N ILE A 111 0.77 -2.05 9.17
CA ILE A 111 1.60 -1.15 8.38
C ILE A 111 2.59 -1.95 7.53
N LEU A 112 3.27 -2.93 8.12
CA LEU A 112 4.31 -3.71 7.45
C LEU A 112 3.72 -4.57 6.31
N HIS A 113 2.67 -5.34 6.61
CA HIS A 113 2.16 -6.35 5.67
C HIS A 113 1.03 -5.85 4.77
N SER A 114 0.19 -4.92 5.24
CA SER A 114 -0.97 -4.47 4.47
C SER A 114 -0.76 -3.17 3.72
N ILE A 115 0.07 -2.26 4.24
CA ILE A 115 0.30 -0.94 3.65
C ILE A 115 1.61 -0.91 2.87
N ALA A 116 2.73 -1.20 3.53
CA ALA A 116 4.04 -1.25 2.89
C ALA A 116 4.17 -2.49 1.98
N MET A 117 3.59 -3.63 2.38
CA MET A 117 3.70 -4.93 1.70
C MET A 117 5.15 -5.31 1.40
N VAL A 118 6.00 -5.17 2.42
CA VAL A 118 7.43 -5.50 2.35
C VAL A 118 7.78 -6.68 3.25
N SER A 119 8.89 -7.36 2.95
CA SER A 119 9.44 -8.42 3.79
C SER A 119 9.96 -7.84 5.11
N GLU A 120 9.72 -8.53 6.23
CA GLU A 120 10.17 -8.09 7.57
C GLU A 120 11.70 -8.07 7.68
N LYS A 121 12.38 -9.02 7.02
CA LYS A 121 13.83 -9.26 7.19
C LYS A 121 14.69 -8.50 6.21
N ASP A 122 14.17 -8.24 5.01
CA ASP A 122 15.00 -7.80 3.88
C ASP A 122 14.82 -6.32 3.55
N CYS A 123 13.81 -5.66 4.14
CA CYS A 123 13.47 -4.29 3.80
C CYS A 123 14.11 -3.30 4.78
N ASN A 124 14.88 -2.37 4.24
CA ASN A 124 15.43 -1.26 5.02
C ASN A 124 14.35 -0.24 5.37
N THR A 125 14.60 0.58 6.39
CA THR A 125 13.65 1.60 6.84
C THR A 125 13.19 2.55 5.73
N LEU A 126 14.11 2.95 4.85
CA LEU A 126 13.85 3.94 3.81
C LEU A 126 12.93 3.37 2.72
N GLU A 127 13.16 2.15 2.29
CA GLU A 127 12.30 1.40 1.36
C GLU A 127 10.91 1.20 1.94
N GLY A 128 10.80 0.84 3.23
CA GLY A 128 9.51 0.69 3.90
C GLY A 128 8.71 2.00 3.95
N LEU A 129 9.40 3.12 4.22
CA LEU A 129 8.80 4.46 4.16
C LEU A 129 8.37 4.85 2.74
N GLN A 130 9.21 4.60 1.74
CA GLN A 130 8.88 4.84 0.33
C GLN A 130 7.69 4.01 -0.14
N ALA A 131 7.65 2.72 0.21
CA ALA A 131 6.55 1.83 -0.12
C ALA A 131 5.25 2.29 0.54
N THR A 132 5.31 2.65 1.83
CA THR A 132 4.17 3.19 2.58
C THR A 132 3.66 4.49 1.93
N ARG A 133 4.56 5.42 1.61
CA ARG A 133 4.22 6.69 0.94
C ARG A 133 3.57 6.44 -0.41
N LYS A 134 4.15 5.57 -1.24
CA LYS A 134 3.62 5.21 -2.56
C LYS A 134 2.21 4.65 -2.45
N PHE A 135 1.98 3.73 -1.51
CA PHE A 135 0.65 3.19 -1.23
C PHE A 135 -0.33 4.32 -0.92
N LEU A 136 0.01 5.21 0.01
CA LEU A 136 -0.86 6.32 0.42
C LEU A 136 -1.15 7.31 -0.72
N GLN A 137 -0.17 7.61 -1.57
CA GLN A 137 -0.35 8.48 -2.74
C GLN A 137 -1.26 7.87 -3.81
N CYS A 138 -1.33 6.53 -3.88
CA CYS A 138 -2.17 5.81 -4.82
C CYS A 138 -3.66 5.76 -4.39
N LEU A 139 -3.95 5.94 -3.09
CA LEU A 139 -5.31 5.94 -2.57
C LEU A 139 -6.14 7.08 -3.19
N GLY A 140 -7.42 6.80 -3.48
CA GLY A 140 -8.36 7.81 -3.95
C GLY A 140 -8.19 8.24 -5.42
N ARG A 141 -7.19 7.75 -6.16
CA ARG A 141 -6.98 8.16 -7.57
C ARG A 141 -8.10 7.67 -8.49
N TYR A 142 -8.49 6.41 -8.37
CA TYR A 142 -9.56 5.79 -9.16
C TYR A 142 -10.61 5.09 -8.30
N GLY A 143 -10.33 4.92 -7.00
CA GLY A 143 -11.20 4.26 -6.03
C GLY A 143 -10.58 4.31 -4.63
N ASN A 144 -11.22 3.62 -3.67
CA ASN A 144 -10.80 3.66 -2.26
C ASN A 144 -9.49 2.90 -2.00
N THR A 145 -9.09 1.97 -2.87
CA THR A 145 -7.84 1.23 -2.74
C THR A 145 -6.82 1.73 -3.78
N PRO A 146 -5.52 1.44 -3.60
CA PRO A 146 -4.48 1.91 -4.51
C PRO A 146 -4.30 1.01 -5.74
N PHE A 147 -5.12 -0.02 -5.94
CA PHE A 147 -4.87 -1.06 -6.94
C PHE A 147 -5.91 -1.11 -8.06
N LEU A 148 -5.41 -1.43 -9.24
CA LEU A 148 -6.13 -1.70 -10.48
C LEU A 148 -5.82 -3.12 -10.96
N PHE A 149 -6.79 -3.72 -11.63
CA PHE A 149 -6.66 -5.02 -12.28
C PHE A 149 -7.22 -4.95 -13.71
N PRO A 150 -6.48 -5.40 -14.74
CA PRO A 150 -6.96 -5.46 -16.12
C PRO A 150 -8.10 -6.47 -16.26
N LEU A 151 -9.15 -6.11 -17.00
CA LEU A 151 -10.42 -6.84 -17.02
C LEU A 151 -10.28 -8.29 -17.50
N TYR A 152 -9.48 -8.54 -18.53
CA TYR A 152 -9.24 -9.88 -19.06
C TYR A 152 -7.88 -10.44 -18.62
N GLY A 153 -7.22 -9.74 -17.69
CA GLY A 153 -6.02 -10.17 -17.00
C GLY A 153 -4.72 -9.61 -17.55
N GLN A 154 -3.63 -9.98 -16.89
CA GLN A 154 -2.33 -9.36 -17.12
C GLN A 154 -1.73 -9.66 -18.51
N GLY A 155 -2.21 -10.70 -19.19
CA GLY A 155 -1.80 -11.03 -20.56
C GLY A 155 -2.19 -9.96 -21.59
N GLU A 156 -3.16 -9.10 -21.28
CA GLU A 156 -3.51 -7.97 -22.15
C GLU A 156 -2.43 -6.91 -22.19
N ILE A 157 -1.68 -6.71 -21.09
CA ILE A 157 -0.71 -5.62 -21.00
C ILE A 157 0.36 -5.74 -22.09
N PRO A 158 1.05 -6.89 -22.27
CA PRO A 158 1.97 -7.05 -23.40
C PRO A 158 1.30 -6.91 -24.77
N GLN A 159 0.09 -7.46 -24.94
CA GLN A 159 -0.65 -7.39 -26.21
C GLN A 159 -0.98 -5.95 -26.60
N CYS A 160 -1.25 -5.07 -25.63
CA CYS A 160 -1.55 -3.67 -25.88
C CYS A 160 -0.32 -2.88 -26.40
N PHE A 161 0.91 -3.37 -26.17
CA PHE A 161 2.14 -2.74 -26.67
C PHE A 161 2.64 -3.31 -28.00
N CYS A 162 2.06 -4.43 -28.48
CA CYS A 162 2.36 -5.02 -29.78
C CYS A 162 1.53 -4.34 -30.88
#